data_AF-D4ASV5-F1
#
_entry.id   AF-D4ASV5-F1
#
_cell.length_a   1.000
_cell.length_b   1.000
_cell.length_c   1.000
_cell.angle_alpha   90.00
_cell.angle_beta   90.00
_cell.angle_gamma   90.00
#
_symmetry.space_group_name_H-M   'P 1'
#
loop_
_entity.id
_entity.type
_entity.pdbx_description
1 polymer ?
#
loop_
_entity_poly.entity_id
_entity_poly.type
_entity_poly.pdbx_seq_one_letter_code
_entity_poly.pdbx_strand_id
1 'polypeptide(L)'
;MLEIPPPPPPKPRVVLPWSEYDPGLLNGDGIAVRKCSTDYLASIYKTCLDTYRPNEVNLSPEETERLTESVRLELTRLTSYPDLFPTPTAHERFFKLLQESVARVVKKRQDKENESIEESIRLRANILAREEEEILQEINRPSFKPGLKPWEQFLLKGSPGSGVVLPPDPPNGYVQMMPIGGVALHLRWLRENYTASKEYAEAS
;
A
#
# COMPACT_ATOMS: atom_id res chain seq x y z
N MET A 1 -6.37 62.99 7.49
CA MET A 1 -7.28 62.03 8.15
C MET A 1 -6.57 60.68 8.16
N LEU A 2 -6.23 60.16 9.34
CA LEU A 2 -5.64 58.83 9.49
C LEU A 2 -6.78 57.81 9.45
N GLU A 3 -6.93 57.10 8.32
CA GLU A 3 -7.85 55.97 8.23
C GLU A 3 -7.30 54.83 9.08
N ILE A 4 -7.98 54.55 10.19
CA ILE A 4 -7.73 53.36 11.00
C ILE A 4 -8.33 52.19 10.23
N PRO A 5 -7.54 51.14 9.90
CA PRO A 5 -8.08 49.98 9.21
C PRO A 5 -9.18 49.33 10.08
N PRO A 6 -10.27 48.84 9.47
CA PRO A 6 -11.35 48.21 10.22
C PRO A 6 -10.80 47.04 11.04
N PRO A 7 -11.29 46.84 12.27
CA PRO A 7 -10.84 45.74 13.10
C PRO A 7 -11.06 44.42 12.35
N PRO A 8 -10.12 43.46 12.46
CA PRO A 8 -10.26 42.18 11.80
C PRO A 8 -11.57 41.51 12.25
N PRO A 9 -12.25 40.79 11.34
CA PRO A 9 -13.51 40.11 11.68
C PRO A 9 -13.28 39.22 12.90
N PRO A 10 -14.24 39.16 13.83
CA PRO A 10 -14.13 38.29 15.00
C PRO A 10 -13.91 36.86 14.51
N LYS A 11 -12.80 36.24 14.96
CA LYS A 11 -12.52 34.83 14.68
C LYS A 11 -13.78 34.03 15.04
N PRO A 12 -14.23 33.08 14.19
CA PRO A 12 -15.40 32.28 14.49
C PRO A 12 -15.25 31.69 15.89
N ARG A 13 -16.20 32.00 16.78
CA ARG A 13 -16.22 31.42 18.12
C ARG A 13 -16.46 29.93 17.95
N VAL A 14 -15.39 29.15 18.09
CA VAL A 14 -15.49 27.70 18.15
C VAL A 14 -16.28 27.39 19.42
N VAL A 15 -17.48 26.87 19.24
CA VAL A 15 -18.29 26.34 20.33
C VAL A 15 -17.60 25.05 20.77
N LEU A 16 -17.02 25.04 21.97
CA LEU A 16 -16.42 23.84 22.51
C LEU A 16 -17.52 22.77 22.63
N PRO A 17 -17.28 21.50 22.24
CA PRO A 17 -18.33 20.49 22.24
C PRO A 17 -18.94 20.21 23.62
N TRP A 18 -18.27 20.67 24.68
CA TRP A 18 -18.70 20.53 26.06
C TRP A 18 -19.23 21.82 26.70
N SER A 19 -19.35 22.92 25.95
CA SER A 19 -19.77 24.22 26.49
C SER A 19 -21.23 24.25 26.97
N GLU A 20 -22.05 23.32 26.48
CA GLU A 20 -23.46 23.21 26.84
C GLU A 20 -23.69 22.38 28.12
N TYR A 21 -22.68 21.61 28.54
CA TYR A 21 -22.78 20.75 29.72
C TYR A 21 -22.16 21.40 30.95
N ASP A 22 -22.60 20.97 32.12
CA ASP A 22 -22.14 21.53 33.39
C ASP A 22 -20.70 21.06 33.72
N PRO A 23 -19.71 21.98 33.73
CA PRO A 23 -18.32 21.66 34.01
C PRO A 23 -18.02 21.55 35.51
N GLY A 24 -19.02 21.70 36.39
CA GLY A 24 -18.83 21.83 37.82
C GLY A 24 -18.28 23.20 38.21
N LEU A 25 -18.43 23.56 39.48
CA LEU A 25 -18.05 24.85 40.04
C LEU A 25 -17.12 24.65 41.24
N LEU A 26 -16.01 25.40 41.26
CA LEU A 26 -15.08 25.48 42.39
C LEU A 26 -15.33 26.79 43.16
N ASN A 27 -15.16 26.76 44.49
CA ASN A 27 -15.08 27.98 45.28
C ASN A 27 -13.66 28.59 45.21
N GLY A 28 -13.47 29.74 45.88
CA GLY A 28 -12.17 30.42 45.94
C GLY A 28 -11.04 29.61 46.60
N ASP A 29 -11.40 28.57 47.35
CA ASP A 29 -10.47 27.67 48.03
C ASP A 29 -10.16 26.40 47.20
N GLY A 30 -10.72 26.28 45.99
CA GLY A 30 -10.52 25.12 45.11
C GLY A 30 -11.36 23.88 45.48
N ILE A 31 -12.36 24.02 46.33
CA ILE A 31 -13.30 22.96 46.72
C ILE A 31 -14.50 22.96 45.77
N ALA A 32 -14.94 21.77 45.36
CA ALA A 32 -16.10 21.62 44.49
C ALA A 32 -17.41 22.01 45.20
N VAL A 33 -18.01 23.11 44.75
CA VAL A 33 -19.36 23.58 45.14
C VAL A 33 -20.42 22.84 44.34
N ARG A 34 -20.13 22.57 43.07
CA ARG A 34 -21.00 21.82 42.15
C ARG A 34 -20.16 20.81 41.38
N LYS A 35 -20.65 19.58 41.31
CA LYS A 35 -19.97 18.48 40.61
C LYS A 35 -20.19 18.57 39.11
N CYS A 36 -19.26 18.02 38.32
CA CYS A 36 -19.41 17.92 36.87
C CYS A 36 -20.56 16.98 36.49
N SER A 37 -21.24 17.29 35.39
CA SER A 37 -22.20 16.36 34.80
C SER A 37 -21.49 15.17 34.13
N THR A 38 -22.17 14.02 34.07
CA THR A 38 -21.66 12.84 33.35
C THR A 38 -21.54 13.11 31.85
N ASP A 39 -22.43 13.93 31.31
CA ASP A 39 -22.45 14.29 29.89
C ASP A 39 -21.26 15.20 29.53
N TYR A 40 -20.87 16.10 30.45
CA TYR A 40 -19.64 16.87 30.33
C TYR A 40 -18.41 15.94 30.27
N LEU A 41 -18.27 14.99 31.20
CA LEU A 41 -17.16 14.03 31.17
C LEU A 41 -17.15 13.17 29.91
N ALA A 42 -18.32 12.71 29.46
CA ALA A 42 -18.45 11.94 28.23
C ALA A 42 -18.07 12.75 26.98
N SER A 43 -18.43 14.04 26.95
CA SER A 43 -18.07 14.94 25.86
C SER A 43 -16.56 15.21 25.80
N ILE A 44 -15.89 15.43 26.95
CA ILE A 44 -14.43 15.55 27.02
C ILE A 44 -13.74 14.25 26.60
N TYR A 45 -14.25 13.10 27.05
CA TYR A 45 -13.72 11.81 26.66
C TYR A 45 -13.79 11.61 25.14
N LYS A 46 -14.94 11.92 24.53
CA LYS A 46 -15.14 11.80 23.09
C LYS A 46 -14.21 12.74 22.32
N THR A 47 -14.16 14.01 22.70
CA THR A 47 -13.30 14.99 22.02
C THR A 47 -11.82 14.66 22.18
N CYS A 48 -11.41 14.14 23.34
CA CYS A 48 -10.06 13.63 23.53
C CYS A 48 -9.76 12.52 22.50
N LEU A 49 -10.63 11.53 22.35
CA LEU A 49 -10.44 10.48 21.35
C LEU A 49 -10.46 11.00 19.90
N ASP A 50 -11.30 11.97 19.60
CA ASP A 50 -11.41 12.58 18.28
C ASP A 50 -10.10 13.30 17.89
N THR A 51 -9.39 13.92 18.83
CA THR A 51 -8.07 14.51 18.56
C THR A 51 -6.99 13.48 18.21
N TYR A 52 -7.10 12.24 18.71
CA TYR A 52 -6.25 11.13 18.28
C TYR A 52 -6.69 10.50 16.94
N ARG A 53 -7.83 10.92 16.38
CA ARG A 53 -8.41 10.40 15.13
C ARG A 53 -8.79 11.52 14.15
N PRO A 54 -7.87 12.45 13.82
CA PRO A 54 -8.20 13.59 12.97
C PRO A 54 -8.72 13.17 11.58
N ASN A 55 -8.21 12.06 11.04
CA ASN A 55 -8.59 11.51 9.74
C ASN A 55 -10.01 10.90 9.71
N GLU A 56 -10.56 10.47 10.86
CA GLU A 56 -11.92 9.91 10.91
C GLU A 56 -12.98 11.01 11.08
N VAL A 57 -12.60 12.16 11.66
CA VAL A 57 -13.51 13.26 12.04
C VAL A 57 -13.44 14.44 11.06
N ASN A 58 -12.56 14.40 10.05
CA ASN A 58 -12.34 15.46 9.06
C ASN A 58 -12.10 16.84 9.69
N LEU A 59 -11.40 16.87 10.83
CA LEU A 59 -11.06 18.12 11.52
C LEU A 59 -9.90 18.82 10.80
N SER A 60 -9.99 20.14 10.67
CA SER A 60 -8.86 20.94 10.21
C SER A 60 -7.67 20.79 11.18
N PRO A 61 -6.40 20.84 10.71
CA PRO A 61 -5.24 20.78 11.59
C PRO A 61 -5.26 21.87 12.66
N GLU A 62 -5.69 23.10 12.31
CA GLU A 62 -5.80 24.21 13.27
C GLU A 62 -6.87 23.98 14.33
N GLU A 63 -7.99 23.36 13.95
CA GLU A 63 -9.08 23.03 14.88
C GLU A 63 -8.67 21.91 15.82
N THR A 64 -7.94 20.92 15.29
CA THR A 64 -7.41 19.81 16.07
C THR A 64 -6.44 20.32 17.13
N GLU A 65 -5.50 21.20 16.78
CA GLU A 65 -4.54 21.78 17.72
C GLU A 65 -5.25 22.54 18.84
N ARG A 66 -6.18 23.44 18.50
CA ARG A 66 -6.95 24.20 19.50
C ARG A 66 -7.81 23.30 20.40
N LEU A 67 -8.39 22.24 19.85
CA LEU A 67 -9.13 21.24 20.63
C LEU A 67 -8.21 20.45 21.55
N THR A 68 -7.02 20.06 21.10
CA THR A 68 -6.04 19.36 21.96
C THR A 68 -5.61 20.20 23.14
N GLU A 69 -5.34 21.49 22.93
CA GLU A 69 -5.00 22.43 24.00
C GLU A 69 -6.15 22.58 24.99
N SER A 70 -7.37 22.74 24.48
CA SER A 70 -8.58 22.91 25.30
C SER A 70 -8.87 21.65 26.14
N VAL A 71 -8.78 20.47 25.53
CA VAL A 71 -8.92 19.18 26.25
C VAL A 71 -7.81 19.03 27.30
N ARG A 72 -6.57 19.40 26.98
CA ARG A 72 -5.44 19.32 27.92
C ARG A 72 -5.67 20.19 29.15
N LEU A 73 -6.16 21.42 28.97
CA LEU A 73 -6.47 22.32 30.09
C LEU A 73 -7.56 21.71 31.00
N GLU A 74 -8.63 21.18 30.42
CA GLU A 74 -9.71 20.58 31.20
C GLU A 74 -9.29 19.27 31.88
N LEU A 75 -8.49 18.43 31.23
CA LEU A 75 -7.93 17.23 31.87
C LEU A 75 -7.00 17.61 33.03
N THR A 76 -6.22 18.67 32.89
CA THR A 76 -5.35 19.19 33.96
C THR A 76 -6.19 19.65 35.14
N ARG A 77 -7.27 20.40 34.89
CA ARG A 77 -8.22 20.86 35.91
C ARG A 77 -8.93 19.69 36.61
N LEU A 78 -9.39 18.69 35.86
CA LEU A 78 -10.04 17.50 36.42
C LEU A 78 -9.06 16.66 37.26
N THR A 79 -7.77 16.66 36.89
CA THR A 79 -6.72 15.97 37.66
C THR A 79 -6.39 16.72 38.95
N SER A 80 -6.37 18.06 38.93
CA SER A 80 -6.05 18.86 40.11
C SER A 80 -7.19 18.91 41.14
N TYR A 81 -8.43 18.70 40.70
CA TYR A 81 -9.62 18.80 41.56
C TYR A 81 -10.47 17.51 41.47
N PRO A 82 -10.09 16.43 42.18
CA PRO A 82 -10.82 15.16 42.15
C PRO A 82 -12.24 15.27 42.73
N ASP A 83 -12.50 16.25 43.60
CA ASP A 83 -13.80 16.48 44.23
C ASP A 83 -14.87 16.96 43.23
N LEU A 84 -14.47 17.41 42.03
CA LEU A 84 -15.38 17.76 40.94
C LEU A 84 -16.15 16.54 40.42
N PHE A 85 -15.65 15.32 40.64
CA PHE A 85 -16.31 14.12 40.16
C PHE A 85 -17.54 13.76 41.01
N PRO A 86 -18.65 13.27 40.39
CA PRO A 86 -19.85 12.82 41.09
C PRO A 86 -19.56 11.86 42.24
N THR A 87 -18.63 10.93 42.03
CA THR A 87 -18.18 9.93 43.00
C THR A 87 -16.66 9.77 42.94
N PRO A 88 -16.00 9.43 44.07
CA PRO A 88 -14.55 9.24 44.10
C PRO A 88 -14.09 8.07 43.20
N THR A 89 -14.92 7.05 43.04
CA THR A 89 -14.66 5.92 42.12
C THR A 89 -14.82 6.30 40.65
N ALA A 90 -15.58 7.35 40.32
CA ALA A 90 -15.73 7.82 38.94
C ALA A 90 -14.44 8.48 38.42
N HIS A 91 -13.69 9.18 39.28
CA HIS A 91 -12.40 9.78 38.92
C HIS A 91 -11.44 8.71 38.39
N GLU A 92 -11.17 7.67 39.19
CA GLU A 92 -10.25 6.59 38.81
C GLU A 92 -10.72 5.83 37.56
N ARG A 93 -12.02 5.51 37.49
CA ARG A 93 -12.60 4.80 36.34
C ARG A 93 -12.49 5.62 35.07
N PHE A 94 -12.74 6.92 35.14
CA PHE A 94 -12.66 7.81 33.99
C PHE A 94 -11.24 7.84 33.40
N PHE A 95 -10.23 8.09 34.24
CA PHE A 95 -8.85 8.14 33.77
C PHE A 95 -8.33 6.79 33.29
N LYS A 96 -8.72 5.69 33.95
CA LYS A 96 -8.39 4.33 33.49
C LYS A 96 -8.97 4.04 32.10
N LEU A 97 -10.25 4.34 31.89
CA LEU A 97 -10.91 4.16 30.59
C LEU A 97 -10.30 5.06 29.51
N LEU A 98 -9.97 6.31 29.86
CA LEU A 98 -9.30 7.24 28.94
C LEU A 98 -7.93 6.71 28.53
N GLN A 99 -7.12 6.26 29.48
CA GLN A 99 -5.80 5.70 29.19
C GLN A 99 -5.88 4.44 28.31
N GLU A 100 -6.77 3.50 28.63
CA GLU A 100 -6.97 2.27 27.85
C GLU A 100 -7.51 2.55 26.43
N SER A 101 -8.38 3.53 26.28
CA SER A 101 -8.92 3.92 24.96
C SER A 101 -7.89 4.65 24.10
N VAL A 102 -7.13 5.59 24.67
CA VAL A 102 -6.03 6.27 23.98
C VAL A 102 -4.97 5.27 23.56
N ALA A 103 -4.54 4.37 24.46
CA ALA A 103 -3.56 3.32 24.13
C ALA A 103 -4.02 2.44 22.96
N ARG A 104 -5.30 2.05 22.93
CA ARG A 104 -5.89 1.29 21.81
C ARG A 104 -5.86 2.06 20.49
N VAL A 105 -6.15 3.36 20.51
CA VAL A 105 -6.13 4.19 19.29
C VAL A 105 -4.71 4.36 18.77
N VAL A 106 -3.75 4.65 19.67
CA VAL A 106 -2.33 4.78 19.32
C VAL A 106 -1.80 3.47 18.73
N LYS A 107 -2.10 2.33 19.37
CA LYS A 107 -1.70 1.01 18.86
C LYS A 107 -2.27 0.74 17.47
N LYS A 108 -3.57 0.97 17.27
CA LYS A 108 -4.23 0.77 15.95
C LYS A 108 -3.59 1.63 14.86
N ARG A 109 -3.14 2.85 15.18
CA ARG A 109 -2.43 3.72 14.23
C ARG A 109 -1.06 3.14 13.89
N GLN A 110 -0.32 2.70 14.90
CA GLN A 110 1.00 2.10 14.71
C GLN A 110 0.91 0.82 13.86
N ASP A 111 -0.08 -0.03 14.13
CA ASP A 111 -0.28 -1.28 13.38
C ASP A 111 -0.55 -0.98 11.89
N LYS A 112 -1.38 0.02 11.57
CA LYS A 112 -1.63 0.45 10.17
C LYS A 112 -0.38 1.00 9.49
N GLU A 113 0.42 1.78 10.21
CA GLU A 113 1.68 2.31 9.67
C GLU A 113 2.65 1.17 9.39
N ASN A 114 2.79 0.22 10.30
CA ASN A 114 3.61 -0.97 10.13
C ASN A 114 3.13 -1.82 8.94
N GLU A 115 1.82 -2.03 8.79
CA GLU A 115 1.23 -2.72 7.62
C GLU A 115 1.62 -2.01 6.31
N SER A 116 1.52 -0.68 6.25
CA SER A 116 1.91 0.08 5.06
C SER A 116 3.40 -0.02 4.73
N ILE A 117 4.25 -0.04 5.77
CA ILE A 117 5.70 -0.20 5.62
C ILE A 117 6.01 -1.61 5.12
N GLU A 118 5.40 -2.65 5.71
CA GLU A 118 5.56 -4.03 5.27
C GLU A 118 5.12 -4.21 3.81
N GLU A 119 3.97 -3.65 3.41
CA GLU A 119 3.52 -3.69 2.02
C GLU A 119 4.53 -3.03 1.08
N SER A 120 5.07 -1.87 1.46
CA SER A 120 6.10 -1.17 0.67
C SER A 120 7.39 -2.00 0.52
N ILE A 121 7.81 -2.69 1.58
CA ILE A 121 8.99 -3.57 1.57
C ILE A 121 8.72 -4.79 0.68
N ARG A 122 7.53 -5.40 0.80
CA ARG A 122 7.13 -6.54 -0.04
C ARG A 122 7.10 -6.17 -1.52
N LEU A 123 6.56 -5.01 -1.87
CA LEU A 123 6.56 -4.51 -3.25
C LEU A 123 7.99 -4.31 -3.78
N ARG A 124 8.87 -3.72 -2.99
CA ARG A 124 10.30 -3.56 -3.36
C ARG A 124 10.99 -4.91 -3.52
N ALA A 125 10.76 -5.85 -2.61
CA ALA A 125 11.33 -7.19 -2.70
C ALA A 125 10.88 -7.93 -3.97
N ASN A 126 9.61 -7.79 -4.37
CA ASN A 126 9.10 -8.36 -5.62
C ASN A 126 9.73 -7.74 -6.87
N ILE A 127 9.98 -6.43 -6.88
CA ILE A 127 10.67 -5.75 -7.98
C ILE A 127 12.10 -6.28 -8.09
N LEU A 128 12.83 -6.33 -6.97
CA LEU A 128 14.20 -6.85 -6.93
C LEU A 128 14.27 -8.31 -7.39
N ALA A 129 13.33 -9.16 -6.97
CA ALA A 129 13.27 -10.55 -7.41
C ALA A 129 13.03 -10.66 -8.93
N ARG A 130 12.24 -9.76 -9.52
CA ARG A 130 12.03 -9.73 -10.98
C ARG A 130 13.28 -9.27 -11.72
N GLU A 131 13.95 -8.24 -11.22
CA GLU A 131 15.22 -7.76 -11.79
C GLU A 131 16.31 -8.82 -11.70
N GLU A 132 16.39 -9.56 -10.58
CA GLU A 132 17.29 -10.69 -10.41
C GLU A 132 17.00 -11.79 -11.44
N GLU A 133 15.73 -12.16 -11.63
CA GLU A 133 15.33 -13.13 -12.64
C GLU A 133 15.69 -12.67 -14.06
N GLU A 134 15.49 -11.40 -14.40
CA GLU A 134 15.90 -10.82 -15.69
C GLU A 134 17.42 -10.96 -15.90
N ILE A 135 18.22 -10.58 -14.90
CA ILE A 135 19.69 -10.73 -14.95
C ILE A 135 20.09 -12.20 -15.08
N LEU A 136 19.45 -13.11 -14.33
CA LEU A 136 19.72 -14.54 -14.43
C LEU A 136 19.37 -15.09 -15.80
N GLN A 137 18.32 -14.60 -16.46
CA GLN A 137 17.97 -14.95 -17.83
C GLN A 137 18.96 -14.38 -18.86
N GLU A 138 19.56 -13.22 -18.60
CA GLU A 138 20.63 -12.67 -19.45
C GLU A 138 21.95 -13.44 -19.33
N ILE A 139 22.33 -13.81 -18.09
CA ILE A 139 23.57 -14.55 -17.80
C ILE A 139 23.46 -16.00 -18.27
N ASN A 140 22.34 -16.66 -17.99
CA ASN A 140 22.09 -17.98 -18.52
C ASN A 140 21.89 -17.86 -20.04
N ARG A 141 22.76 -18.49 -20.85
CA ARG A 141 22.53 -18.60 -22.29
C ARG A 141 21.07 -19.01 -22.53
N PRO A 142 20.29 -18.25 -23.34
CA PRO A 142 18.88 -18.54 -23.49
C PRO A 142 18.72 -19.92 -24.13
N SER A 143 18.39 -20.92 -23.31
CA SER A 143 17.82 -22.19 -23.77
C SER A 143 16.51 -21.94 -24.52
N PHE A 144 15.85 -20.81 -24.20
CA PHE A 144 14.56 -20.40 -24.72
C PHE A 144 14.67 -19.04 -25.42
N LYS A 145 14.33 -18.98 -26.70
CA LYS A 145 14.22 -17.71 -27.45
C LYS A 145 12.73 -17.38 -27.66
N PRO A 146 12.23 -16.26 -27.13
CA PRO A 146 10.79 -15.94 -27.10
C PRO A 146 10.14 -15.63 -28.46
N GLY A 147 10.89 -15.62 -29.56
CA GLY A 147 10.38 -15.48 -30.93
C GLY A 147 10.37 -16.77 -31.76
N LEU A 148 10.85 -17.88 -31.20
CA LEU A 148 10.93 -19.17 -31.89
C LEU A 148 9.83 -20.11 -31.43
N LYS A 149 9.34 -20.94 -32.34
CA LYS A 149 8.39 -22.02 -32.01
C LYS A 149 9.09 -23.03 -31.08
N PRO A 150 8.35 -23.74 -30.22
CA PRO A 150 8.94 -24.68 -29.26
C PRO A 150 9.88 -25.72 -29.89
N TRP A 151 9.61 -26.19 -31.11
CA TRP A 151 10.48 -27.14 -31.82
C TRP A 151 11.75 -26.51 -32.40
N GLU A 152 11.74 -25.21 -32.73
CA GLU A 152 12.89 -24.46 -33.26
C GLU A 152 13.95 -24.23 -32.18
N GLN A 153 13.55 -24.27 -30.91
CA GLN A 153 14.45 -24.07 -29.77
C GLN A 153 15.43 -25.24 -29.60
N PHE A 154 15.01 -26.47 -29.92
CA PHE A 154 15.88 -27.66 -29.93
C PHE A 154 16.90 -27.69 -31.07
N LEU A 155 16.77 -26.77 -32.05
CA LEU A 155 17.71 -26.65 -33.16
C LEU A 155 18.79 -25.59 -32.90
N LEU A 156 18.70 -24.86 -31.79
CA LEU A 156 19.71 -23.89 -31.40
C LEU A 156 21.01 -24.60 -31.03
N LYS A 157 22.14 -24.05 -31.49
CA LYS A 157 23.47 -24.57 -31.21
C LYS A 157 23.71 -24.63 -29.70
N GLY A 158 23.89 -25.84 -29.17
CA GLY A 158 24.10 -26.08 -27.74
C GLY A 158 22.82 -26.20 -26.91
N SER A 159 21.64 -26.27 -27.55
CA SER A 159 20.40 -26.58 -26.83
C SER A 159 20.41 -28.02 -26.29
N PRO A 160 20.00 -28.24 -25.03
CA PRO A 160 19.97 -29.57 -24.45
C PRO A 160 18.98 -30.45 -25.21
N GLY A 161 19.44 -31.64 -25.64
CA GLY A 161 18.63 -32.59 -26.41
C GLY A 161 18.65 -32.37 -27.93
N SER A 162 19.37 -31.36 -28.45
CA SER A 162 19.50 -31.14 -29.90
C SER A 162 20.10 -32.33 -30.63
N GLY A 163 21.12 -32.98 -30.03
CA GLY A 163 21.84 -34.12 -30.63
C GLY A 163 22.60 -33.78 -31.93
N VAL A 164 22.44 -32.57 -32.48
CA VAL A 164 22.99 -32.15 -33.76
C VAL A 164 24.22 -31.27 -33.54
N VAL A 165 25.39 -31.78 -33.94
CA VAL A 165 26.61 -30.98 -34.08
C VAL A 165 26.60 -30.35 -35.47
N LEU A 166 26.22 -29.09 -35.56
CA LEU A 166 26.26 -28.36 -36.83
C LEU A 166 27.73 -28.08 -37.24
N PRO A 167 28.13 -28.35 -38.49
CA PRO A 167 29.45 -27.99 -38.99
C PRO A 167 29.64 -26.45 -38.98
N PRO A 168 30.89 -25.96 -38.96
CA PRO A 168 31.14 -24.52 -39.07
C PRO A 168 30.70 -24.01 -40.45
N ASP A 169 29.69 -23.13 -40.48
CA ASP A 169 29.14 -22.60 -41.72
C ASP A 169 30.14 -21.65 -42.43
N PRO A 170 30.29 -21.71 -43.77
CA PRO A 170 30.92 -20.65 -44.55
C PRO A 170 30.02 -19.39 -44.55
N PRO A 171 30.60 -18.18 -44.75
CA PRO A 171 29.90 -16.90 -44.50
C PRO A 171 28.60 -16.65 -45.31
N ASN A 172 28.34 -17.41 -46.38
CA ASN A 172 27.13 -17.30 -47.20
C ASN A 172 26.34 -18.63 -47.32
N GLY A 173 26.59 -19.61 -46.44
CA GLY A 173 25.85 -20.88 -46.43
C GLY A 173 24.51 -20.74 -45.70
N TYR A 174 23.44 -21.28 -46.29
CA TYR A 174 22.17 -21.46 -45.59
C TYR A 174 21.94 -22.96 -45.38
N VAL A 175 21.82 -23.39 -44.12
CA VAL A 175 21.47 -24.77 -43.77
C VAL A 175 19.97 -24.85 -43.59
N GLN A 176 19.31 -25.67 -44.42
CA GLN A 176 17.89 -25.96 -44.30
C GLN A 176 17.72 -27.36 -43.69
N MET A 177 17.14 -27.43 -42.50
CA MET A 177 16.82 -28.69 -41.83
C MET A 177 15.40 -29.12 -42.22
N MET A 178 15.24 -30.39 -42.61
CA MET A 178 13.94 -30.97 -42.95
C MET A 178 13.66 -32.18 -42.05
N PRO A 179 12.50 -32.24 -41.36
CA PRO A 179 12.12 -33.41 -40.58
C PRO A 179 12.03 -34.66 -41.46
N ILE A 180 12.31 -35.84 -40.90
CA ILE A 180 12.32 -37.12 -41.66
C ILE A 180 11.02 -37.34 -42.45
N GLY A 181 9.86 -37.03 -41.85
CA GLY A 181 8.57 -37.11 -42.54
C GLY A 181 8.46 -36.14 -43.73
N GLY A 182 9.02 -34.93 -43.60
CA GLY A 182 9.12 -33.96 -44.70
C GLY A 182 10.06 -34.41 -45.80
N VAL A 183 11.20 -35.02 -45.44
CA VAL A 183 12.17 -35.59 -46.41
C VAL A 183 11.51 -36.68 -47.24
N ALA A 184 10.74 -37.56 -46.61
CA ALA A 184 10.02 -38.63 -47.32
C ALA A 184 9.02 -38.07 -48.34
N LEU A 185 8.26 -37.04 -47.98
CA LEU A 185 7.32 -36.38 -48.89
C LEU A 185 8.03 -35.65 -50.03
N HIS A 186 9.11 -34.93 -49.73
CA HIS A 186 9.87 -34.19 -50.74
C HIS A 186 10.52 -35.13 -51.76
N LEU A 187 11.16 -36.22 -51.30
CA LEU A 187 11.75 -37.23 -52.19
C LEU A 187 10.69 -37.92 -53.06
N ARG A 188 9.50 -38.18 -52.50
CA ARG A 188 8.39 -38.75 -53.25
C ARG A 188 7.91 -37.79 -54.34
N TRP A 189 7.73 -36.52 -54.02
CA TRP A 189 7.34 -35.49 -54.98
C TRP A 189 8.38 -35.32 -56.10
N LEU A 190 9.68 -35.29 -55.77
CA LEU A 190 10.75 -35.25 -56.78
C LEU A 190 10.72 -36.46 -57.72
N ARG A 191 10.45 -37.65 -57.17
CA ARG A 191 10.33 -38.88 -57.96
C ARG A 191 9.13 -38.83 -58.90
N GLU A 192 7.97 -38.40 -58.40
CA GLU A 192 6.73 -38.26 -59.17
C GLU A 192 6.89 -37.23 -60.31
N ASN A 193 7.57 -36.10 -60.04
CA ASN A 193 7.88 -35.11 -61.06
C ASN A 193 8.87 -35.64 -62.11
N TYR A 194 9.89 -36.38 -61.69
CA TYR A 194 10.85 -36.98 -62.60
C TYR A 194 10.16 -38.00 -63.53
N THR A 195 9.32 -38.89 -62.99
CA THR A 195 8.56 -39.86 -63.80
C THR A 195 7.62 -39.17 -64.76
N ALA A 196 6.87 -38.15 -64.31
CA ALA A 196 6.01 -37.37 -65.19
C ALA A 196 6.81 -36.69 -66.31
N SER A 197 7.94 -36.05 -65.99
CA SER A 197 8.78 -35.39 -66.99
C SER A 197 9.35 -36.35 -68.03
N LYS A 198 9.64 -37.60 -67.63
CA LYS A 198 10.14 -38.64 -68.52
C LYS A 198 9.03 -39.16 -69.44
N GLU A 199 7.83 -39.37 -68.92
CA GLU A 199 6.66 -39.77 -69.72
C GLU A 199 6.30 -38.72 -70.77
N TYR A 200 6.37 -37.42 -70.44
CA TYR A 200 6.17 -36.34 -71.40
C TYR A 200 7.26 -36.30 -72.50
N ALA A 201 8.50 -36.65 -72.15
CA ALA A 201 9.61 -36.70 -73.11
C ALA A 201 9.55 -37.93 -74.04
N GLU A 202 8.98 -39.04 -73.60
CA GLU A 202 8.79 -40.26 -74.41
C GLU A 202 7.53 -40.20 -75.29
N ALA A 203 6.58 -39.32 -74.97
CA ALA A 203 5.35 -39.09 -75.73
C ALA A 203 5.44 -37.98 -76.80
N SER A 204 6.60 -37.33 -76.92
CA SER A 204 6.91 -36.31 -77.95
C SER A 204 7.79 -36.90 -79.06
#